data_AF-A0A7C1IBT9-F1
#
_entry.id   AF-A0A7C1IBT9-F1
#
_cell.length_a   1.000
_cell.length_b   1.000
_cell.length_c   1.000
_cell.angle_alpha   90.00
_cell.angle_beta   90.00
_cell.angle_gamma   90.00
#
_symmetry.space_group_name_H-M   'P 1'
#
loop_
_entity.id
_entity.type
_entity.pdbx_description
1 polymer ?
#
loop_
_entity_poly.entity_id
_entity_poly.type
_entity_poly.pdbx_seq_one_letter_code
_entity_poly.pdbx_strand_id
1 'polypeptide(L)'
;MPDSFLISDQNWDRILKELLTENELFAPLASDDVLEYQLVGNEQDLSRIVYNHPKPASPLKTFFLPVKENVTRDIGKERPRIILGIPACDLAGLGLLDEIYLQEPLVDPYYRARREHTLLIGTDCHSIQEHCHCTSYGIRPFPQVHADLGLVRLGDRYLLYTGSEKGEQFIRRHRDTGYFSPAGEADLGKAEALREETTRQLQEKNAALPDYEKTGALIRQSEESIWKKYAATCVSCGACAAICPTCTCFLLIDRPGFEKIRNLDACQYPAFERVAAGEDPLADRHVRFRNRYLCKYVWKPSGFGSIACTGCGRCIEACIGKINKNQLFVELSS
;
A
#
# COMPACT_ATOMS: atom_id res chain seq x y z
N MET A 1 -23.39 -7.59 -10.00
CA MET A 1 -22.54 -7.39 -8.80
C MET A 1 -21.50 -8.49 -8.81
N PRO A 2 -20.25 -8.27 -8.38
CA PRO A 2 -19.34 -9.40 -8.14
C PRO A 2 -20.04 -10.39 -7.22
N ASP A 3 -19.87 -11.69 -7.49
CA ASP A 3 -20.48 -12.73 -6.67
C ASP A 3 -20.06 -12.50 -5.22
N SER A 4 -21.05 -12.27 -4.36
CA SER A 4 -20.86 -11.90 -2.96
C SER A 4 -21.31 -13.04 -2.07
N PHE A 5 -20.45 -13.43 -1.14
CA PHE A 5 -20.58 -14.63 -0.33
C PHE A 5 -20.50 -14.29 1.15
N LEU A 6 -21.18 -15.08 1.96
CA LEU A 6 -21.09 -15.05 3.41
C LEU A 6 -20.45 -16.33 3.92
N ILE A 7 -19.67 -16.19 4.97
CA ILE A 7 -19.08 -17.29 5.72
C ILE A 7 -19.09 -16.94 7.21
N SER A 8 -19.34 -17.92 8.07
CA SER A 8 -19.28 -17.75 9.53
C SER A 8 -17.84 -17.68 10.03
N ASP A 9 -17.62 -17.10 11.21
CA ASP A 9 -16.30 -17.06 11.83
C ASP A 9 -15.66 -18.46 11.95
N GLN A 10 -16.44 -19.46 12.35
CA GLN A 10 -15.96 -20.83 12.49
C GLN A 10 -15.52 -21.45 11.15
N ASN A 11 -16.26 -21.20 10.08
CA ASN A 11 -15.93 -21.74 8.76
C ASN A 11 -14.76 -20.97 8.13
N TRP A 12 -14.67 -19.67 8.36
CA TRP A 12 -13.52 -18.87 7.91
C TRP A 12 -12.24 -19.34 8.59
N ASP A 13 -12.27 -19.58 9.90
CA ASP A 13 -11.14 -20.15 10.65
C ASP A 13 -10.72 -21.51 10.09
N ARG A 14 -11.68 -22.37 9.70
CA ARG A 14 -11.36 -23.67 9.06
C ARG A 14 -10.61 -23.48 7.75
N ILE A 15 -11.07 -22.57 6.88
CA ILE A 15 -10.36 -22.25 5.64
C ILE A 15 -8.96 -21.72 5.96
N LEU A 16 -8.81 -20.78 6.89
CA LEU A 16 -7.49 -20.26 7.23
C LEU A 16 -6.54 -21.35 7.74
N LYS A 17 -7.02 -22.32 8.53
CA LYS A 17 -6.23 -23.48 8.98
C LYS A 17 -5.75 -24.35 7.82
N GLU A 18 -6.61 -24.61 6.85
CA GLU A 18 -6.23 -25.35 5.64
C GLU A 18 -5.15 -24.59 4.86
N LEU A 19 -5.34 -23.27 4.67
CA LEU A 19 -4.40 -22.42 3.95
C LEU A 19 -3.02 -22.33 4.62
N LEU A 20 -2.95 -22.40 5.95
CA LEU A 20 -1.68 -22.41 6.70
C LEU A 20 -0.78 -23.60 6.34
N THR A 21 -1.37 -24.73 5.94
CA THR A 21 -0.61 -25.92 5.57
C THR A 21 -0.03 -25.85 4.15
N GLU A 22 -0.66 -25.05 3.29
CA GLU A 22 -0.37 -25.01 1.85
C GLU A 22 0.40 -23.74 1.42
N ASN A 23 0.27 -22.64 2.18
CA ASN A 23 0.73 -21.31 1.78
C ASN A 23 1.45 -20.58 2.92
N GLU A 24 2.27 -19.61 2.56
CA GLU A 24 2.69 -18.58 3.52
C GLU A 24 1.53 -17.58 3.70
N LEU A 25 0.85 -17.61 4.85
CA LEU A 25 -0.22 -16.68 5.18
C LEU A 25 0.32 -15.50 5.99
N PHE A 26 0.24 -14.30 5.42
CA PHE A 26 0.52 -13.04 6.12
C PHE A 26 -0.79 -12.31 6.42
N ALA A 27 -0.90 -11.78 7.63
CA ALA A 27 -2.05 -11.01 8.06
C ALA A 27 -1.64 -9.89 9.02
N PRO A 28 -2.45 -8.82 9.15
CA PRO A 28 -2.22 -7.79 10.16
C PRO A 28 -2.50 -8.35 11.56
N LEU A 29 -1.46 -8.44 12.38
CA LEU A 29 -1.54 -8.85 13.78
C LEU A 29 -1.15 -7.67 14.67
N ALA A 30 -1.88 -7.49 15.77
CA ALA A 30 -1.52 -6.50 16.78
C ALA A 30 -0.35 -7.02 17.65
N SER A 31 0.66 -6.17 17.82
CA SER A 31 1.79 -6.38 18.74
C SER A 31 2.19 -5.04 19.35
N ASP A 32 2.17 -4.92 20.68
CA ASP A 32 2.64 -3.73 21.43
C ASP A 32 2.15 -2.39 20.83
N ASP A 33 0.83 -2.28 20.65
CA ASP A 33 0.12 -1.12 20.08
C ASP A 33 0.38 -0.82 18.60
N VAL A 34 1.17 -1.65 17.91
CA VAL A 34 1.43 -1.51 16.47
C VAL A 34 0.76 -2.66 15.71
N LEU A 35 0.05 -2.30 14.65
CA LEU A 35 -0.48 -3.27 13.70
C LEU A 35 0.58 -3.54 12.62
N GLU A 36 0.97 -4.80 12.42
CA GLU A 36 1.99 -5.16 11.43
C GLU A 36 1.59 -6.41 10.64
N TYR A 37 1.99 -6.50 9.38
CA TYR A 37 1.86 -7.75 8.63
C TYR A 37 2.84 -8.79 9.19
N GLN A 38 2.32 -9.86 9.76
CA GLN A 38 3.11 -10.95 10.32
C GLN A 38 2.76 -12.26 9.64
N LEU A 39 3.73 -13.18 9.57
CA LEU A 39 3.48 -14.55 9.17
C LEU A 39 2.62 -15.20 10.26
N VAL A 40 1.46 -15.72 9.87
CA VAL A 40 0.62 -16.53 10.74
C VAL A 40 1.26 -17.91 10.82
N GLY A 41 1.90 -18.22 11.95
CA GLY A 41 2.74 -19.42 12.07
C GLY A 41 1.99 -20.64 12.60
N ASN A 42 0.85 -20.43 13.27
CA ASN A 42 0.09 -21.47 13.94
C ASN A 42 -1.39 -21.07 14.06
N GLU A 43 -2.23 -22.00 14.53
CA GLU A 43 -3.67 -21.75 14.68
C GLU A 43 -3.99 -20.70 15.77
N GLN A 44 -3.15 -20.55 16.79
CA GLN A 44 -3.37 -19.57 17.86
C GLN A 44 -3.29 -18.14 17.33
N ASP A 45 -2.44 -17.90 16.31
CA ASP A 45 -2.29 -16.60 15.65
C ASP A 45 -3.54 -16.17 14.87
N LEU A 46 -4.42 -17.10 14.46
CA LEU A 46 -5.65 -16.78 13.72
C LEU A 46 -6.56 -15.85 14.51
N SER A 47 -6.68 -16.08 15.82
CA SER A 47 -7.48 -15.25 16.73
C SER A 47 -6.95 -13.82 16.89
N ARG A 48 -5.69 -13.57 16.51
CA ARG A 48 -5.01 -12.27 16.61
C ARG A 48 -5.11 -11.45 15.33
N ILE A 49 -5.67 -12.01 14.26
CA ILE A 49 -5.83 -11.30 12.98
C ILE A 49 -6.83 -10.15 13.16
N VAL A 50 -6.42 -8.95 12.74
CA VAL A 50 -7.23 -7.75 12.81
C VAL A 50 -7.86 -7.47 11.45
N TYR A 51 -9.18 -7.41 11.41
CA TYR A 51 -9.95 -7.09 10.22
C TYR A 51 -10.51 -5.67 10.30
N ASN A 52 -10.92 -5.13 9.15
CA ASN A 52 -11.65 -3.87 9.06
C ASN A 52 -10.91 -2.64 9.64
N HIS A 53 -9.58 -2.70 9.72
CA HIS A 53 -8.76 -1.68 10.36
C HIS A 53 -7.93 -0.92 9.33
N PRO A 54 -7.64 0.36 9.56
CA PRO A 54 -6.63 1.11 8.82
C PRO A 54 -5.29 0.39 8.73
N LYS A 55 -4.55 0.83 7.73
CA LYS A 55 -3.25 0.35 7.31
C LYS A 55 -2.30 -0.13 8.45
N PRO A 56 -1.61 -1.27 8.28
CA PRO A 56 -0.49 -1.65 9.15
C PRO A 56 0.69 -0.68 9.05
N ALA A 57 1.63 -0.75 9.98
CA ALA A 57 2.82 0.10 9.98
C ALA A 57 3.63 -0.07 8.68
N SER A 58 3.99 -1.30 8.30
CA SER A 58 4.64 -1.54 7.01
C SER A 58 3.65 -1.52 5.84
N PRO A 59 4.06 -0.98 4.67
CA PRO A 59 3.24 -1.02 3.47
C PRO A 59 3.31 -2.39 2.79
N LEU A 60 2.23 -2.78 2.10
CA LEU A 60 2.19 -3.98 1.25
C LEU A 60 3.38 -4.10 0.27
N LYS A 61 3.94 -2.95 -0.17
CA LYS A 61 5.10 -2.88 -1.07
C LYS A 61 6.26 -3.78 -0.64
N THR A 62 6.51 -3.96 0.66
CA THR A 62 7.68 -4.71 1.16
C THR A 62 7.67 -6.19 0.74
N PHE A 63 6.49 -6.75 0.44
CA PHE A 63 6.36 -8.11 -0.06
C PHE A 63 6.80 -8.29 -1.52
N PHE A 64 6.83 -7.20 -2.29
CA PHE A 64 7.12 -7.21 -3.73
C PHE A 64 8.46 -6.56 -4.07
N LEU A 65 8.87 -5.58 -3.29
CA LEU A 65 10.14 -4.87 -3.41
C LEU A 65 10.96 -5.05 -2.12
N PRO A 66 11.72 -6.15 -2.00
CA PRO A 66 12.61 -6.36 -0.86
C PRO A 66 13.67 -5.26 -0.78
N VAL A 67 14.13 -4.95 0.43
CA VAL A 67 15.15 -3.90 0.66
C VAL A 67 16.42 -4.17 -0.14
N LYS A 68 16.78 -5.44 -0.30
CA LYS A 68 17.97 -5.88 -1.03
C LYS A 68 17.68 -7.18 -1.75
N GLU A 69 18.03 -7.23 -3.04
CA GLU A 69 17.81 -8.38 -3.91
C GLU A 69 18.99 -8.57 -4.83
N ASN A 70 19.42 -9.81 -5.04
CA ASN A 70 20.40 -10.13 -6.08
C ASN A 70 19.64 -10.44 -7.38
N VAL A 71 19.77 -9.54 -8.36
CA VAL A 71 19.06 -9.61 -9.64
C VAL A 71 19.85 -10.33 -10.75
N THR A 72 20.91 -11.07 -10.38
CA THR A 72 21.59 -12.03 -11.27
C THR A 72 21.37 -13.48 -10.88
N ARG A 73 20.66 -13.74 -9.77
CA ARG A 73 20.31 -15.11 -9.38
C ARG A 73 19.06 -15.56 -10.11
N ASP A 74 18.99 -16.85 -10.42
CA ASP A 74 17.77 -17.42 -10.96
C ASP A 74 16.58 -17.15 -10.04
N ILE A 75 15.45 -16.85 -10.65
CA ILE A 75 14.17 -16.70 -9.95
C ILE A 75 13.80 -18.09 -9.45
N GLY A 76 14.05 -18.32 -8.16
CA GLY A 76 13.68 -19.56 -7.50
C GLY A 76 12.18 -19.79 -7.50
N LYS A 77 11.75 -20.99 -7.12
CA LYS A 77 10.33 -21.26 -6.87
C LYS A 77 9.89 -20.45 -5.65
N GLU A 78 9.15 -19.37 -5.88
CA GLU A 78 8.47 -18.64 -4.81
C GLU A 78 7.38 -19.54 -4.22
N ARG A 79 7.32 -19.62 -2.89
CA ARG A 79 6.22 -20.34 -2.24
C ARG A 79 4.92 -19.57 -2.46
N PRO A 80 3.80 -20.24 -2.74
CA PRO A 80 2.50 -19.58 -2.77
C PRO A 80 2.25 -18.81 -1.48
N ARG A 81 1.85 -17.54 -1.63
CA ARG A 81 1.64 -16.61 -0.51
C ARG A 81 0.22 -16.07 -0.54
N ILE A 82 -0.35 -15.89 0.63
CA ILE A 82 -1.60 -15.17 0.82
C ILE A 82 -1.32 -13.98 1.72
N ILE A 83 -1.73 -12.79 1.30
CA ILE A 83 -1.67 -11.59 2.13
C ILE A 83 -3.09 -11.11 2.39
N LEU A 84 -3.49 -11.19 3.65
CA LEU A 84 -4.82 -10.85 4.15
C LEU A 84 -4.82 -9.48 4.82
N GLY A 85 -5.99 -8.84 4.85
CA GLY A 85 -6.22 -7.61 5.63
C GLY A 85 -5.65 -6.36 4.97
N ILE A 86 -5.55 -6.35 3.64
CA ILE A 86 -4.90 -5.25 2.91
C ILE A 86 -5.87 -4.07 2.76
N PRO A 87 -5.53 -2.86 3.24
CA PRO A 87 -6.38 -1.69 3.03
C PRO A 87 -6.33 -1.22 1.57
N ALA A 88 -7.39 -0.57 1.11
CA ALA A 88 -7.49 -0.02 -0.24
C ALA A 88 -6.34 0.92 -0.63
N CYS A 89 -5.81 1.70 0.33
CA CYS A 89 -4.70 2.62 0.08
C CYS A 89 -3.35 1.91 -0.18
N ASP A 90 -3.18 0.66 0.26
CA ASP A 90 -2.02 -0.17 -0.11
C ASP A 90 -2.24 -0.84 -1.47
N LEU A 91 -3.46 -1.31 -1.76
CA LEU A 91 -3.85 -1.87 -3.06
C LEU A 91 -3.70 -0.83 -4.20
N ALA A 92 -4.13 0.41 -3.97
CA ALA A 92 -3.90 1.51 -4.91
C ALA A 92 -2.40 1.80 -5.10
N GLY A 93 -1.60 1.60 -4.05
CA GLY A 93 -0.15 1.74 -4.12
C GLY A 93 0.47 0.65 -5.00
N LEU A 94 0.01 -0.59 -4.82
CA LEU A 94 0.38 -1.73 -5.64
C LEU A 94 -0.02 -1.55 -7.10
N GLY A 95 -1.18 -0.95 -7.40
CA GLY A 95 -1.59 -0.63 -8.77
C GLY A 95 -0.53 0.16 -9.54
N LEU A 96 0.02 1.21 -8.92
CA LEU A 96 1.14 1.96 -9.52
C LEU A 96 2.42 1.12 -9.64
N LEU A 97 2.70 0.22 -8.70
CA LEU A 97 3.85 -0.69 -8.82
C LEU A 97 3.66 -1.66 -9.99
N ASP A 98 2.46 -2.21 -10.16
CA ASP A 98 2.11 -3.06 -11.30
C ASP A 98 2.32 -2.28 -12.62
N GLU A 99 1.94 -0.99 -12.68
CA GLU A 99 2.24 -0.16 -13.85
C GLU A 99 3.74 0.03 -14.09
N ILE A 100 4.54 0.26 -13.04
CA ILE A 100 5.99 0.48 -13.16
C ILE A 100 6.74 -0.80 -13.56
N TYR A 101 6.33 -1.96 -13.03
CA TYR A 101 7.13 -3.19 -13.08
C TYR A 101 6.54 -4.28 -13.99
N LEU A 102 5.28 -4.17 -14.44
CA LEU A 102 4.64 -5.18 -15.28
C LEU A 102 4.19 -4.65 -16.65
N GLN A 103 4.33 -3.35 -16.93
CA GLN A 103 4.01 -2.82 -18.26
C GLN A 103 5.10 -3.16 -19.28
N GLU A 104 4.66 -3.66 -20.43
CA GLU A 104 5.51 -3.90 -21.59
C GLU A 104 6.05 -2.56 -22.17
N PRO A 105 7.26 -2.53 -22.73
CA PRO A 105 8.13 -3.67 -23.05
C PRO A 105 9.10 -4.09 -21.94
N LEU A 106 8.99 -3.52 -20.73
CA LEU A 106 9.97 -3.69 -19.64
C LEU A 106 9.31 -4.30 -18.41
N VAL A 107 9.11 -5.61 -18.45
CA VAL A 107 8.60 -6.39 -17.31
C VAL A 107 9.75 -6.79 -16.40
N ASP A 108 9.65 -6.45 -15.12
CA ASP A 108 10.56 -6.92 -14.09
C ASP A 108 10.22 -8.36 -13.69
N PRO A 109 11.11 -9.33 -13.94
CA PRO A 109 10.76 -10.73 -13.79
C PRO A 109 10.68 -11.16 -12.32
N TYR A 110 11.39 -10.49 -11.40
CA TYR A 110 11.34 -10.78 -9.97
C TYR A 110 10.05 -10.27 -9.35
N TYR A 111 9.65 -9.05 -9.70
CA TYR A 111 8.37 -8.47 -9.29
C TYR A 111 7.20 -9.30 -9.82
N ARG A 112 7.24 -9.67 -11.12
CA ARG A 112 6.23 -10.53 -11.75
C ARG A 112 6.08 -11.85 -11.03
N ALA A 113 7.19 -12.55 -10.76
CA ALA A 113 7.15 -13.83 -10.05
C ALA A 113 6.45 -13.71 -8.70
N ARG A 114 6.77 -12.71 -7.88
CA ARG A 114 6.09 -12.48 -6.60
C ARG A 114 4.61 -12.15 -6.75
N ARG A 115 4.27 -11.28 -7.72
CA ARG A 115 2.89 -10.86 -7.98
C ARG A 115 2.01 -12.02 -8.44
N GLU A 116 2.55 -12.91 -9.28
CA GLU A 116 1.87 -14.11 -9.78
C GLU A 116 1.67 -15.18 -8.70
N HIS A 117 2.61 -15.33 -7.76
CA HIS A 117 2.54 -16.33 -6.67
C HIS A 117 1.86 -15.80 -5.39
N THR A 118 1.31 -14.58 -5.42
CA THR A 118 0.59 -14.00 -4.28
C THR A 118 -0.90 -13.88 -4.57
N LEU A 119 -1.74 -14.31 -3.60
CA LEU A 119 -3.16 -14.00 -3.51
C LEU A 119 -3.37 -12.84 -2.54
N LEU A 120 -4.11 -11.82 -2.96
CA LEU A 120 -4.35 -10.59 -2.22
C LEU A 120 -5.79 -10.51 -1.72
N ILE A 121 -5.97 -10.51 -0.40
CA ILE A 121 -7.28 -10.36 0.24
C ILE A 121 -7.35 -8.99 0.92
N GLY A 122 -8.05 -8.06 0.28
CA GLY A 122 -8.28 -6.72 0.78
C GLY A 122 -9.35 -6.68 1.86
N THR A 123 -9.26 -5.71 2.76
CA THR A 123 -10.30 -5.44 3.77
C THR A 123 -10.68 -3.98 3.81
N ASP A 124 -11.94 -3.73 4.17
CA ASP A 124 -12.45 -2.38 4.39
C ASP A 124 -11.73 -1.72 5.58
N CYS A 125 -11.80 -0.40 5.69
CA CYS A 125 -11.48 0.32 6.92
C CYS A 125 -12.80 0.79 7.51
N HIS A 126 -13.10 0.39 8.75
CA HIS A 126 -14.28 0.86 9.51
C HIS A 126 -13.90 1.87 10.60
N SER A 127 -12.65 2.34 10.57
CA SER A 127 -12.13 3.39 11.44
C SER A 127 -11.08 4.19 10.66
N ILE A 128 -10.58 5.26 11.26
CA ILE A 128 -9.57 6.14 10.65
C ILE A 128 -8.39 6.33 11.60
N GLN A 129 -7.18 6.48 11.05
CA GLN A 129 -6.00 6.91 11.81
C GLN A 129 -5.79 8.43 11.67
N GLU A 130 -4.92 8.98 12.52
CA GLU A 130 -4.67 10.42 12.63
C GLU A 130 -4.32 11.07 11.28
N HIS A 131 -3.53 10.42 10.44
CA HIS A 131 -3.02 11.01 9.21
C HIS A 131 -3.62 10.42 7.92
N CYS A 132 -4.71 9.65 8.02
CA CYS A 132 -5.45 9.15 6.87
C CYS A 132 -6.16 10.27 6.09
N HIS A 133 -5.97 10.29 4.78
CA HIS A 133 -6.56 11.26 3.83
C HIS A 133 -6.73 10.65 2.42
N CYS A 134 -7.00 9.34 2.33
CA CYS A 134 -7.16 8.63 1.06
C CYS A 134 -8.29 9.20 0.20
N THR A 135 -9.40 9.60 0.82
CA THR A 135 -10.57 10.16 0.11
C THR A 135 -10.28 11.51 -0.54
N SER A 136 -9.38 12.33 0.02
CA SER A 136 -8.92 13.57 -0.61
C SER A 136 -8.25 13.34 -1.97
N TYR A 137 -7.75 12.13 -2.21
CA TYR A 137 -7.11 11.73 -3.47
C TYR A 137 -7.91 10.67 -4.22
N GLY A 138 -9.22 10.60 -4.01
CA GLY A 138 -10.13 9.74 -4.77
C GLY A 138 -10.06 8.24 -4.43
N ILE A 139 -9.32 7.85 -3.38
CA ILE A 139 -9.24 6.46 -2.93
C ILE A 139 -10.25 6.23 -1.82
N ARG A 140 -11.17 5.29 -2.04
CA ARG A 140 -12.17 4.88 -1.06
C ARG A 140 -11.52 4.07 0.07
N PRO A 141 -12.07 4.08 1.30
CA PRO A 141 -11.56 3.30 2.43
C PRO A 141 -11.92 1.82 2.35
N PHE A 142 -12.15 1.26 1.16
CA PHE A 142 -12.49 -0.14 0.94
C PHE A 142 -11.98 -0.64 -0.42
N PRO A 143 -11.62 -1.93 -0.57
CA PRO A 143 -11.07 -2.47 -1.80
C PRO A 143 -12.07 -2.43 -2.96
N GLN A 144 -11.66 -1.82 -4.08
CA GLN A 144 -12.43 -1.85 -5.34
C GLN A 144 -11.65 -2.49 -6.49
N VAL A 145 -10.32 -2.39 -6.44
CA VAL A 145 -9.39 -2.81 -7.49
C VAL A 145 -8.11 -3.36 -6.87
N HIS A 146 -7.33 -4.11 -7.66
CA HIS A 146 -6.03 -4.70 -7.31
C HIS A 146 -6.03 -5.73 -6.16
N ALA A 147 -7.20 -6.11 -5.64
CA ALA A 147 -7.37 -7.28 -4.76
C ALA A 147 -7.95 -8.46 -5.54
N ASP A 148 -7.55 -9.67 -5.16
CA ASP A 148 -8.16 -10.89 -5.70
C ASP A 148 -9.49 -11.18 -5.00
N LEU A 149 -9.56 -10.90 -3.69
CA LEU A 149 -10.77 -10.96 -2.88
C LEU A 149 -10.91 -9.69 -2.04
N GLY A 150 -12.13 -9.19 -1.88
CA GLY A 150 -12.47 -8.26 -0.81
C GLY A 150 -13.14 -8.99 0.33
N LEU A 151 -12.85 -8.57 1.57
CA LEU A 151 -13.34 -9.19 2.79
C LEU A 151 -13.76 -8.14 3.83
N VAL A 152 -14.96 -8.30 4.37
CA VAL A 152 -15.55 -7.42 5.38
C VAL A 152 -16.05 -8.27 6.54
N ARG A 153 -15.53 -8.05 7.75
CA ARG A 153 -16.07 -8.66 8.97
C ARG A 153 -17.31 -7.88 9.43
N LEU A 154 -18.42 -8.59 9.63
CA LEU A 154 -19.73 -8.04 9.99
C LEU A 154 -20.27 -8.60 11.31
N GLY A 155 -19.40 -8.74 12.32
CA GLY A 155 -19.71 -9.42 13.58
C GLY A 155 -19.06 -10.80 13.58
N ASP A 156 -19.89 -11.85 13.64
CA ASP A 156 -19.51 -13.27 13.63
C ASP A 156 -19.54 -13.91 12.22
N ARG A 157 -19.63 -13.07 11.19
CA ARG A 157 -19.66 -13.46 9.79
C ARG A 157 -18.78 -12.54 8.96
N TYR A 158 -18.27 -13.06 7.85
CA TYR A 158 -17.52 -12.33 6.85
C TYR A 158 -18.29 -12.27 5.55
N LEU A 159 -18.35 -11.09 4.95
CA LEU A 159 -18.75 -10.87 3.57
C LEU A 159 -17.50 -10.91 2.68
N LEU A 160 -17.52 -11.74 1.66
CA LEU A 160 -16.46 -11.84 0.65
C LEU A 160 -17.01 -11.50 -0.74
N TYR A 161 -16.19 -10.88 -1.57
CA TYR A 161 -16.49 -10.66 -2.99
C TYR A 161 -15.24 -10.84 -3.84
N THR A 162 -15.41 -11.34 -5.05
CA THR A 162 -14.30 -11.59 -5.98
C THR A 162 -13.89 -10.33 -6.73
N GLY A 163 -12.57 -10.13 -6.88
CA GLY A 163 -11.97 -9.01 -7.62
C GLY A 163 -11.07 -9.44 -8.78
N SER A 164 -10.75 -10.74 -8.87
CA SER A 164 -9.95 -11.31 -9.96
C SER A 164 -10.29 -12.79 -10.19
N GLU A 165 -9.75 -13.35 -11.28
CA GLU A 165 -9.84 -14.79 -11.56
C GLU A 165 -9.24 -15.65 -10.44
N LYS A 166 -8.15 -15.22 -9.81
CA LYS A 166 -7.56 -15.92 -8.65
C LYS A 166 -8.55 -15.98 -7.48
N GLY A 167 -9.28 -14.89 -7.24
CA GLY A 167 -10.33 -14.84 -6.22
C GLY A 167 -11.50 -15.77 -6.54
N GLU A 168 -11.93 -15.82 -7.80
CA GLU A 168 -12.96 -16.77 -8.23
C GLU A 168 -12.51 -18.22 -8.04
N GLN A 169 -11.27 -18.55 -8.42
CA GLN A 169 -10.70 -19.88 -8.21
C GLN A 169 -10.64 -20.23 -6.72
N PHE A 170 -10.26 -19.28 -5.87
CA PHE A 170 -10.28 -19.46 -4.42
C PHE A 170 -11.67 -19.82 -3.90
N ILE A 171 -12.71 -19.06 -4.28
CA ILE A 171 -14.08 -19.36 -3.85
C ILE A 171 -14.55 -20.70 -4.40
N ARG A 172 -14.29 -21.00 -5.68
CA ARG A 172 -14.68 -22.28 -6.31
C ARG A 172 -14.05 -23.47 -5.60
N ARG A 173 -12.77 -23.40 -5.25
CA ARG A 173 -12.05 -24.48 -4.55
C ARG A 173 -12.70 -24.86 -3.22
N HIS A 174 -13.30 -23.89 -2.53
CA HIS A 174 -13.93 -24.10 -1.24
C HIS A 174 -15.46 -24.16 -1.34
N ARG A 175 -16.05 -24.12 -2.54
CA ARG A 175 -17.51 -24.09 -2.72
C ARG A 175 -18.17 -25.39 -2.26
N ASP A 176 -17.54 -26.51 -2.55
CA ASP A 176 -18.06 -27.86 -2.25
C ASP A 176 -18.02 -28.21 -0.75
N THR A 177 -17.33 -27.39 0.06
CA THR A 177 -17.32 -27.52 1.53
C THR A 177 -18.67 -27.16 2.16
N GLY A 178 -19.53 -26.43 1.44
CA GLY A 178 -20.76 -25.86 2.00
C GLY A 178 -20.53 -24.71 2.98
N TYR A 179 -19.31 -24.18 3.08
CA TYR A 179 -18.98 -23.08 4.01
C TYR A 179 -19.52 -21.72 3.57
N PHE A 180 -19.71 -21.52 2.27
CA PHE A 180 -20.19 -20.27 1.69
C PHE A 180 -21.69 -20.31 1.41
N SER A 181 -22.37 -19.23 1.77
CA SER A 181 -23.75 -18.94 1.33
C SER A 181 -23.79 -17.64 0.52
N PRO A 182 -24.79 -17.41 -0.34
CA PRO A 182 -24.98 -16.10 -0.97
C PRO A 182 -25.15 -15.00 0.07
N ALA A 183 -24.61 -13.81 -0.20
CA ALA A 183 -24.82 -12.64 0.65
C ALA A 183 -26.24 -12.07 0.49
N GLY A 184 -26.92 -11.82 1.61
CA GLY A 184 -28.24 -11.18 1.61
C GLY A 184 -28.15 -9.65 1.54
N GLU A 185 -29.25 -9.00 1.16
CA GLU A 185 -29.34 -7.52 1.06
C GLU A 185 -29.01 -6.82 2.38
N ALA A 186 -29.40 -7.39 3.52
CA ALA A 186 -29.12 -6.82 4.83
C ALA A 186 -27.61 -6.76 5.14
N ASP A 187 -26.85 -7.80 4.76
CA ASP A 187 -25.41 -7.86 4.99
C ASP A 187 -24.66 -6.88 4.06
N LEU A 188 -25.10 -6.77 2.81
CA LEU A 188 -24.59 -5.77 1.85
C LEU A 188 -24.88 -4.35 2.32
N GLY A 189 -26.11 -4.07 2.78
CA GLY A 189 -26.50 -2.77 3.31
C GLY A 189 -25.72 -2.37 4.56
N LYS A 190 -25.43 -3.33 5.45
CA LYS A 190 -24.59 -3.10 6.64
C LYS A 190 -23.15 -2.73 6.26
N ALA A 191 -22.56 -3.43 5.28
CA ALA A 191 -21.23 -3.10 4.78
C ALA A 191 -21.20 -1.71 4.15
N GLU A 192 -22.18 -1.37 3.30
CA GLU A 192 -22.25 -0.07 2.65
C GLU A 192 -22.40 1.08 3.65
N ALA A 193 -23.26 0.94 4.67
CA ALA A 193 -23.42 1.95 5.71
C ALA A 193 -22.10 2.24 6.47
N LEU A 194 -21.30 1.21 6.76
CA LEU A 194 -19.99 1.36 7.41
C LEU A 194 -18.96 2.05 6.50
N ARG A 195 -19.01 1.75 5.19
CA ARG A 195 -18.18 2.41 4.17
C ARG A 195 -18.52 3.88 4.01
N GLU A 196 -19.81 4.21 3.94
CA GLU A 196 -20.30 5.59 3.86
C GLU A 196 -19.88 6.40 5.07
N GLU A 197 -20.09 5.84 6.28
CA GLU A 197 -19.71 6.50 7.53
C GLU A 197 -18.19 6.79 7.59
N THR A 198 -17.34 5.80 7.27
CA THR A 198 -15.89 6.00 7.28
C THR A 198 -15.46 7.01 6.20
N THR A 199 -16.10 6.99 5.04
CA THR A 199 -15.84 7.94 3.95
C THR A 199 -16.18 9.36 4.37
N ARG A 200 -17.35 9.56 5.00
CA ARG A 200 -17.79 10.85 5.53
C ARG A 200 -16.82 11.40 6.57
N GLN A 201 -16.42 10.56 7.55
CA GLN A 201 -15.43 10.95 8.57
C GLN A 201 -14.10 11.42 7.95
N LEU A 202 -13.60 10.72 6.93
CA LEU A 202 -12.37 11.12 6.24
C LEU A 202 -12.53 12.42 5.46
N GLN A 203 -13.67 12.63 4.80
CA GLN A 203 -13.96 13.86 4.04
C GLN A 203 -14.07 15.07 4.97
N GLU A 204 -14.82 14.96 6.06
CA GLU A 204 -14.98 16.03 7.06
C GLU A 204 -13.64 16.41 7.69
N LYS A 205 -12.86 15.42 8.13
CA LYS A 205 -11.54 15.62 8.74
C LYS A 205 -10.55 16.33 7.81
N ASN A 206 -10.66 16.09 6.51
CA ASN A 206 -9.69 16.55 5.51
C ASN A 206 -10.27 17.61 4.56
N ALA A 207 -11.37 18.28 4.93
CA ALA A 207 -12.08 19.21 4.06
C ALA A 207 -11.22 20.40 3.56
N ALA A 208 -10.20 20.79 4.32
CA ALA A 208 -9.26 21.85 3.94
C ALA A 208 -8.18 21.39 2.95
N LEU A 209 -8.00 20.07 2.73
CA LEU A 209 -6.96 19.60 1.81
C LEU A 209 -7.40 19.76 0.36
N PRO A 210 -6.51 20.28 -0.52
CA PRO A 210 -6.78 20.26 -1.95
C PRO A 210 -6.83 18.81 -2.47
N ASP A 211 -7.61 18.61 -3.54
CA ASP A 211 -7.60 17.34 -4.27
C ASP A 211 -6.23 17.07 -4.92
N TYR A 212 -6.08 15.90 -5.54
CA TYR A 212 -4.81 15.46 -6.09
C TYR A 212 -4.27 16.37 -7.21
N GLU A 213 -5.14 16.78 -8.14
CA GLU A 213 -4.77 17.60 -9.29
C GLU A 213 -4.36 19.01 -8.85
N LYS A 214 -5.20 19.63 -8.00
CA LYS A 214 -4.91 20.93 -7.39
C LYS A 214 -3.62 20.88 -6.57
N THR A 215 -3.38 19.81 -5.81
CA THR A 215 -2.11 19.61 -5.08
C THR A 215 -0.91 19.65 -6.04
N GLY A 216 -0.98 18.95 -7.19
CA GLY A 216 0.07 18.95 -8.20
C GLY A 216 0.31 20.34 -8.81
N ALA A 217 -0.75 21.07 -9.12
CA ALA A 217 -0.66 22.44 -9.65
C ALA A 217 0.01 23.41 -8.65
N LEU A 218 -0.41 23.36 -7.38
CA LEU A 218 0.17 24.17 -6.30
C LEU A 218 1.67 23.89 -6.12
N ILE A 219 2.09 22.61 -6.18
CA ILE A 219 3.51 22.25 -6.09
C ILE A 219 4.32 22.83 -7.27
N ARG A 220 3.81 22.78 -8.50
CA ARG A 220 4.49 23.35 -9.68
C ARG A 220 4.69 24.87 -9.55
N GLN A 221 3.67 25.57 -9.07
CA GLN A 221 3.64 27.04 -8.96
C GLN A 221 4.31 27.57 -7.69
N SER A 222 4.62 26.70 -6.73
CA SER A 222 5.20 27.09 -5.45
C SER A 222 6.63 27.66 -5.56
N GLU A 223 6.86 28.73 -4.79
CA GLU A 223 8.17 29.35 -4.59
C GLU A 223 9.11 28.51 -3.73
N GLU A 224 10.42 28.71 -3.85
CA GLU A 224 11.44 27.95 -3.11
C GLU A 224 11.35 28.15 -1.57
N SER A 225 10.88 29.32 -1.14
CA SER A 225 10.84 29.72 0.28
C SER A 225 10.02 28.77 1.15
N ILE A 226 8.88 28.27 0.65
CA ILE A 226 8.04 27.34 1.40
C ILE A 226 8.72 25.98 1.57
N TRP A 227 9.49 25.52 0.58
CA TRP A 227 10.25 24.29 0.67
C TRP A 227 11.39 24.40 1.66
N LYS A 228 12.06 25.56 1.73
CA LYS A 228 13.05 25.85 2.79
C LYS A 228 12.42 25.79 4.18
N LYS A 229 11.25 26.41 4.36
CA LYS A 229 10.49 26.40 5.62
C LYS A 229 10.18 24.96 6.08
N TYR A 230 9.52 24.16 5.23
CA TYR A 230 9.08 22.81 5.62
C TYR A 230 10.21 21.78 5.66
N ALA A 231 11.29 21.97 4.90
CA ALA A 231 12.46 21.10 4.97
C ALA A 231 13.40 21.45 6.15
N ALA A 232 13.15 22.51 6.91
CA ALA A 232 14.06 22.98 7.96
C ALA A 232 14.32 21.92 9.04
N THR A 233 13.30 21.16 9.43
CA THR A 233 13.41 20.07 10.43
C THR A 233 13.71 18.70 9.81
N CYS A 234 13.85 18.63 8.49
CA CYS A 234 14.15 17.38 7.81
C CYS A 234 15.59 16.93 8.13
N VAL A 235 15.71 15.71 8.66
CA VAL A 235 17.00 15.07 8.97
C VAL A 235 17.46 14.11 7.86
N SER A 236 16.80 14.14 6.69
CA SER A 236 17.13 13.30 5.51
C SER A 236 17.25 11.80 5.80
N CYS A 237 16.49 11.28 6.78
CA CYS A 237 16.53 9.86 7.18
C CYS A 237 15.85 8.90 6.20
N GLY A 238 15.12 9.39 5.19
CA GLY A 238 14.45 8.57 4.18
C GLY A 238 13.23 7.76 4.65
N ALA A 239 12.88 7.78 5.95
CA ALA A 239 11.77 6.98 6.49
C ALA A 239 10.46 7.14 5.71
N CYS A 240 10.15 8.38 5.34
CA CYS A 240 8.98 8.74 4.56
C CYS A 240 8.96 8.12 3.14
N ALA A 241 10.11 7.85 2.53
CA ALA A 241 10.21 7.16 1.24
C ALA A 241 10.18 5.64 1.41
N ALA A 242 10.89 5.12 2.43
CA ALA A 242 10.91 3.70 2.75
C ALA A 242 9.49 3.15 3.00
N ILE A 243 8.71 3.83 3.85
CA ILE A 243 7.37 3.41 4.26
C ILE A 243 6.26 3.76 3.25
N CYS A 244 6.59 4.50 2.19
CA CYS A 244 5.60 4.93 1.20
C CYS A 244 5.31 3.80 0.22
N PRO A 245 4.04 3.38 0.02
CA PRO A 245 3.71 2.25 -0.84
C PRO A 245 4.03 2.49 -2.33
N THR A 246 4.18 3.74 -2.76
CA THR A 246 4.41 4.15 -4.15
C THR A 246 5.84 4.62 -4.45
N CYS A 247 6.76 4.55 -3.46
CA CYS A 247 8.16 4.90 -3.64
C CYS A 247 8.97 3.66 -4.04
N THR A 248 9.72 3.78 -5.15
CA THR A 248 10.29 2.65 -5.89
C THR A 248 11.76 2.82 -6.27
N CYS A 249 12.40 3.91 -5.85
CA CYS A 249 13.80 4.18 -6.18
C CYS A 249 14.72 3.07 -5.64
N PHE A 250 15.75 2.73 -6.40
CA PHE A 250 16.77 1.75 -6.02
C PHE A 250 18.11 2.10 -6.67
N LEU A 251 19.18 1.55 -6.11
CA LEU A 251 20.50 1.49 -6.73
C LEU A 251 20.78 0.06 -7.22
N LEU A 252 21.54 -0.04 -8.31
CA LEU A 252 22.18 -1.29 -8.73
C LEU A 252 23.65 -1.24 -8.33
N ILE A 253 24.06 -2.20 -7.51
CA ILE A 253 25.42 -2.29 -6.97
C ILE A 253 26.06 -3.56 -7.52
N ASP A 254 27.14 -3.41 -8.28
CA ASP A 254 27.98 -4.52 -8.70
C ASP A 254 28.80 -5.05 -7.51
N ARG A 255 28.83 -6.37 -7.34
CA ARG A 255 29.63 -7.07 -6.32
C ARG A 255 30.56 -8.10 -6.97
N PRO A 256 31.65 -8.50 -6.30
CA PRO A 256 32.51 -9.59 -6.78
C PRO A 256 31.71 -10.84 -7.13
N GLY A 257 32.14 -11.57 -8.16
CA GLY A 257 31.41 -12.73 -8.68
C GLY A 257 30.27 -12.37 -9.64
N PHE A 258 30.29 -11.17 -10.24
CA PHE A 258 29.29 -10.68 -11.19
C PHE A 258 27.87 -10.58 -10.61
N GLU A 259 27.73 -10.50 -9.29
CA GLU A 259 26.44 -10.26 -8.66
C GLU A 259 26.00 -8.81 -8.89
N LYS A 260 24.76 -8.60 -9.34
CA LYS A 260 24.11 -7.28 -9.32
C LYS A 260 23.08 -7.23 -8.22
N ILE A 261 23.28 -6.32 -7.27
CA ILE A 261 22.37 -6.14 -6.15
C ILE A 261 21.48 -4.93 -6.41
N ARG A 262 20.18 -5.15 -6.52
CA ARG A 262 19.17 -4.11 -6.37
C ARG A 262 18.99 -3.80 -4.89
N ASN A 263 19.28 -2.58 -4.49
CA ASN A 263 19.09 -2.11 -3.13
C ASN A 263 18.10 -0.95 -3.15
N LEU A 264 17.01 -1.05 -2.38
CA LEU A 264 16.07 0.06 -2.24
C LEU A 264 16.81 1.29 -1.74
N ASP A 265 16.46 2.41 -2.35
CA ASP A 265 17.08 3.69 -2.07
C ASP A 265 16.05 4.81 -2.21
N ALA A 266 16.44 6.05 -2.00
CA ALA A 266 15.51 7.17 -2.08
C ALA A 266 16.16 8.45 -2.60
N CYS A 267 15.42 9.18 -3.45
CA CYS A 267 15.79 10.51 -3.91
C CYS A 267 15.92 11.58 -2.79
N GLN A 268 15.58 11.22 -1.54
CA GLN A 268 15.80 12.07 -0.37
C GLN A 268 17.22 11.96 0.20
N TYR A 269 17.92 10.85 -0.07
CA TYR A 269 19.26 10.68 0.45
C TYR A 269 20.25 11.54 -0.33
N PRO A 270 21.25 12.12 0.36
CA PRO A 270 22.34 12.82 -0.32
C PRO A 270 23.02 11.91 -1.34
N ALA A 271 23.47 12.49 -2.46
CA ALA A 271 24.17 11.80 -3.55
C ALA A 271 23.35 10.80 -4.38
N PHE A 272 22.04 10.63 -4.15
CA PHE A 272 21.22 9.73 -4.98
C PHE A 272 21.26 10.10 -6.48
N GLU A 273 21.25 11.39 -6.80
CA GLU A 273 21.32 11.90 -8.19
C GLU A 273 22.71 12.44 -8.57
N ARG A 274 23.74 12.12 -7.78
CA ARG A 274 25.11 12.57 -8.07
C ARG A 274 25.64 11.86 -9.31
N VAL A 275 26.11 12.64 -10.28
CA VAL A 275 26.70 12.11 -11.52
C VAL A 275 28.21 11.90 -11.37
N ALA A 276 28.83 11.21 -12.34
CA ALA A 276 30.24 10.82 -12.30
C ALA A 276 31.22 11.99 -12.13
N ALA A 277 30.87 13.19 -12.62
CA ALA A 277 31.66 14.41 -12.46
C ALA A 277 31.56 15.05 -11.06
N GLY A 278 30.75 14.47 -10.16
CA GLY A 278 30.55 14.95 -8.80
C GLY A 278 29.42 15.98 -8.64
N GLU A 279 28.85 16.47 -9.73
CA GLU A 279 27.68 17.35 -9.69
C GLU A 279 26.46 16.62 -9.10
N ASP A 280 25.72 17.32 -8.24
CA ASP A 280 24.51 16.82 -7.60
C ASP A 280 23.45 17.93 -7.67
N PRO A 281 22.54 17.91 -8.67
CA PRO A 281 21.54 18.96 -8.85
C PRO A 281 20.56 19.04 -7.69
N LEU A 282 20.48 18.00 -6.87
CA LEU A 282 19.70 17.97 -5.64
C LEU A 282 20.62 17.99 -4.40
N ALA A 283 21.79 18.62 -4.45
CA ALA A 283 22.68 18.71 -3.28
C ALA A 283 22.01 19.41 -2.08
N ASP A 284 21.13 20.37 -2.35
CA ASP A 284 20.42 21.12 -1.33
C ASP A 284 19.20 20.36 -0.79
N ARG A 285 19.05 20.37 0.54
CA ARG A 285 18.02 19.58 1.23
C ARG A 285 16.60 19.97 0.82
N HIS A 286 16.29 21.26 0.73
CA HIS A 286 14.96 21.72 0.31
C HIS A 286 14.67 21.40 -1.15
N VAL A 287 15.70 21.34 -1.99
CA VAL A 287 15.59 20.92 -3.39
C VAL A 287 15.25 19.43 -3.49
N ARG A 288 15.97 18.54 -2.77
CA ARG A 288 15.56 17.11 -2.66
C ARG A 288 14.16 16.98 -2.11
N PHE A 289 13.86 17.69 -1.03
CA PHE A 289 12.57 17.61 -0.36
C PHE A 289 11.45 17.93 -1.37
N ARG A 290 11.55 19.04 -2.12
CA ARG A 290 10.63 19.40 -3.21
C ARG A 290 10.59 18.34 -4.32
N ASN A 291 11.74 17.82 -4.75
CA ASN A 291 11.84 16.80 -5.81
C ASN A 291 10.92 15.59 -5.56
N ARG A 292 10.85 15.13 -4.30
CA ARG A 292 9.96 14.02 -3.93
C ARG A 292 8.48 14.36 -4.15
N TYR A 293 8.06 15.58 -3.85
CA TYR A 293 6.67 15.99 -4.05
C TYR A 293 6.35 16.22 -5.53
N LEU A 294 7.29 16.75 -6.30
CA LEU A 294 7.17 16.81 -7.76
C LEU A 294 7.05 15.40 -8.36
N CYS A 295 7.91 14.46 -7.98
CA CYS A 295 7.81 13.08 -8.44
C CYS A 295 6.43 12.48 -8.12
N LYS A 296 5.96 12.69 -6.90
CA LYS A 296 4.71 12.11 -6.41
C LYS A 296 3.48 12.73 -7.07
N TYR A 297 3.37 14.06 -7.12
CA TYR A 297 2.13 14.75 -7.50
C TYR A 297 2.14 15.32 -8.93
N VAL A 298 3.30 15.31 -9.60
CA VAL A 298 3.47 15.95 -10.90
C VAL A 298 3.97 14.96 -11.95
N TRP A 299 5.11 14.30 -11.75
CA TRP A 299 5.74 13.50 -12.81
C TRP A 299 5.13 12.11 -12.94
N LYS A 300 5.02 11.34 -11.85
CA LYS A 300 4.38 10.01 -11.89
C LYS A 300 2.96 10.03 -12.47
N PRO A 301 2.02 10.88 -12.00
CA PRO A 301 0.68 10.93 -12.58
C PRO A 301 0.63 11.45 -14.03
N SER A 302 1.73 12.03 -14.56
CA SER A 302 1.82 12.38 -15.98
C SER A 302 2.35 11.24 -16.86
N GLY A 303 3.04 10.27 -16.28
CA GLY A 303 3.60 9.11 -17.00
C GLY A 303 2.86 7.79 -16.77
N PHE A 304 2.00 7.73 -15.74
CA PHE A 304 1.27 6.55 -15.30
C PHE A 304 -0.22 6.88 -15.18
N GLY A 305 -1.08 5.88 -15.36
CA GLY A 305 -2.53 6.02 -15.14
C GLY A 305 -2.87 6.14 -13.66
N SER A 306 -2.05 5.53 -12.80
CA SER A 306 -2.19 5.60 -11.35
C SER A 306 -1.55 6.86 -10.75
N ILE A 307 -2.21 7.37 -9.69
CA ILE A 307 -1.63 8.40 -8.83
C ILE A 307 -0.53 7.82 -7.93
N ALA A 308 0.43 8.66 -7.53
CA ALA A 308 1.54 8.24 -6.67
C ALA A 308 1.41 8.67 -5.21
N CYS A 309 0.27 9.22 -4.77
CA CYS A 309 -0.05 9.35 -3.34
C CYS A 309 -1.38 8.70 -2.99
N THR A 310 -1.36 7.68 -2.15
CA THR A 310 -2.59 6.95 -1.80
C THR A 310 -3.34 7.51 -0.59
N GLY A 311 -2.84 8.59 -0.01
CA GLY A 311 -3.42 9.22 1.18
C GLY A 311 -3.33 8.38 2.46
N CYS A 312 -2.46 7.37 2.48
CA CYS A 312 -2.33 6.46 3.63
C CYS A 312 -1.81 7.18 4.89
N GLY A 313 -0.96 8.20 4.77
CA GLY A 313 -0.47 8.98 5.92
C GLY A 313 0.83 8.47 6.57
N ARG A 314 1.32 7.27 6.21
CA ARG A 314 2.54 6.67 6.82
C ARG A 314 3.76 7.58 6.77
N CYS A 315 3.91 8.37 5.72
CA CYS A 315 5.03 9.29 5.57
C CYS A 315 5.05 10.45 6.58
N ILE A 316 3.88 10.79 7.14
CA ILE A 316 3.74 11.79 8.21
C ILE A 316 4.04 11.10 9.54
N GLU A 317 3.45 9.93 9.78
CA GLU A 317 3.63 9.11 11.00
C GLU A 317 5.11 8.74 11.24
N ALA A 318 5.82 8.30 10.20
CA ALA A 318 7.22 7.91 10.30
C ALA A 318 8.21 9.10 10.30
N CYS A 319 7.73 10.35 10.25
CA CYS A 319 8.61 11.51 10.11
C CYS A 319 9.25 11.91 11.44
N ILE A 320 10.54 11.60 11.62
CA ILE A 320 11.34 12.03 12.79
C ILE A 320 11.35 13.56 12.95
N GLY A 321 11.38 14.29 11.83
CA GLY A 321 11.34 15.76 11.81
C GLY A 321 9.95 16.36 12.08
N LYS A 322 8.94 15.53 12.36
CA LYS A 322 7.53 15.91 12.59
C LYS A 322 6.93 16.73 11.44
N ILE A 323 7.35 16.46 10.20
CA ILE A 323 6.88 17.17 9.01
C ILE A 323 5.53 16.58 8.58
N ASN A 324 4.50 17.41 8.58
CA ASN A 324 3.21 17.06 8.03
C ASN A 324 3.02 17.70 6.65
N LYS A 325 3.07 16.87 5.59
CA LYS A 325 2.88 17.33 4.21
C LYS A 325 1.49 17.94 3.95
N ASN A 326 0.48 17.53 4.73
CA ASN A 326 -0.88 18.03 4.56
C ASN A 326 -0.97 19.50 5.02
N GLN A 327 -0.23 19.88 6.08
CA GLN A 327 -0.11 21.30 6.48
C GLN A 327 0.52 22.15 5.37
N LEU A 328 1.58 21.64 4.74
CA LEU A 328 2.20 22.28 3.57
C LEU A 328 1.19 22.52 2.44
N PHE A 329 0.35 21.52 2.11
CA PHE A 329 -0.62 21.67 1.02
C PHE A 329 -1.78 22.60 1.36
N VAL A 330 -2.21 22.65 2.63
CA VAL A 330 -3.18 23.65 3.10
C VAL A 330 -2.58 25.05 2.99
N GLU A 331 -1.34 25.24 3.45
CA GLU A 331 -0.65 26.53 3.36
C GLU A 331 -0.44 26.98 1.91
N LEU A 332 -0.08 26.07 1.00
CA LEU A 332 0.01 26.37 -0.43
C LEU A 332 -1.33 26.76 -1.06
N SER A 333 -2.44 26.28 -0.49
CA SER A 333 -3.78 26.55 -1.01
C SER A 333 -4.45 27.81 -0.44
N SER A 334 -3.81 28.45 0.54
CA SER A 334 -4.29 29.65 1.24
C SER A 334 -3.83 30.91 0.50
#